data_AF-A0A7C3UGV8-F1
#
_entry.id   AF-A0A7C3UGV8-F1
#
_cell.length_a   1.000
_cell.length_b   1.000
_cell.length_c   1.000
_cell.angle_alpha   90.00
_cell.angle_beta   90.00
_cell.angle_gamma   90.00
#
_symmetry.space_group_name_H-M   'P 1'
#
loop_
_entity.id
_entity.type
_entity.pdbx_description
1 polymer ?
#
loop_
_entity_poly.entity_id
_entity_poly.type
_entity_poly.pdbx_seq_one_letter_code
_entity_poly.pdbx_strand_id
1 'polypeptide(L)'
;NQVNKAFTIIQIILGLIGGIALIVASFGIINTMIISLMERSHEIGIMKAIGISNKDVKRLFIYEALLFGFFGAIMGILFGWGLGEIINILVAYMMHKAGQTDILTPFITPYKFAILVFFFGLFIARLAGVYPAWKASRTSPLGALRYE
;
A
#
# COMPACT_ATOMS: atom_id res chain seq x y z
N ASN A 1 7.51 -32.45 14.43
CA ASN A 1 6.48 -31.83 15.31
C ASN A 1 5.25 -31.44 14.51
N GLN A 2 4.12 -32.10 14.75
CA GLN A 2 2.83 -31.81 14.08
C GLN A 2 2.34 -30.37 14.37
N VAL A 3 2.66 -29.84 15.56
CA VAL A 3 2.36 -28.46 15.97
C VAL A 3 3.00 -27.42 15.05
N ASN A 4 4.29 -27.58 14.69
CA ASN A 4 4.97 -26.65 13.78
C ASN A 4 4.35 -26.66 12.38
N LYS A 5 3.89 -27.82 11.90
CA LYS A 5 3.19 -27.92 10.60
C LYS A 5 1.86 -27.15 10.62
N ALA A 6 1.10 -27.24 11.70
CA ALA A 6 -0.14 -26.48 11.86
C ALA A 6 0.12 -24.96 11.86
N PHE A 7 1.14 -24.49 12.59
CA PHE A 7 1.53 -23.08 12.58
C PHE A 7 1.97 -22.60 11.19
N THR A 8 2.73 -23.40 10.43
CA THR A 8 3.13 -23.03 9.06
C THR A 8 1.93 -22.90 8.13
N ILE A 9 0.94 -23.80 8.21
CA ILE A 9 -0.27 -23.72 7.38
C ILE A 9 -1.04 -22.43 7.68
N ILE A 10 -1.22 -22.08 8.95
CA ILE A 10 -1.89 -20.85 9.37
C ILE A 10 -1.12 -19.62 8.84
N GLN A 11 0.20 -19.60 8.95
CA GLN A 11 1.03 -18.51 8.42
C GLN A 11 0.88 -18.34 6.92
N ILE A 12 0.85 -19.44 6.14
CA ILE A 12 0.66 -19.40 4.70
C ILE A 12 -0.72 -18.82 4.36
N ILE A 13 -1.78 -19.27 5.03
CA ILE A 13 -3.14 -18.76 4.80
C ILE A 13 -3.23 -17.26 5.09
N LEU A 14 -2.69 -16.82 6.24
CA LEU A 14 -2.64 -15.39 6.60
C LEU A 14 -1.83 -14.57 5.59
N GLY A 15 -0.71 -15.12 5.12
CA GLY A 15 0.10 -14.52 4.06
C GLY A 15 -0.65 -14.38 2.74
N LEU A 16 -1.43 -15.38 2.35
CA LEU A 16 -2.28 -15.34 1.15
C LEU A 16 -3.38 -14.29 1.27
N ILE A 17 -4.06 -14.21 2.42
CA ILE A 17 -5.07 -13.17 2.69
C ILE A 17 -4.42 -11.78 2.59
N GLY A 18 -3.24 -11.60 3.20
CA GLY A 18 -2.47 -10.37 3.07
C GLY A 18 -2.10 -10.04 1.62
N GLY A 19 -1.69 -11.04 0.83
CA GLY A 19 -1.41 -10.88 -0.59
C GLY A 19 -2.63 -10.43 -1.40
N ILE A 20 -3.81 -11.01 -1.16
CA ILE A 20 -5.06 -10.59 -1.79
C ILE A 20 -5.41 -9.16 -1.39
N ALA A 21 -5.27 -8.81 -0.11
CA ALA A 21 -5.50 -7.45 0.37
C ALA A 21 -4.60 -6.41 -0.34
N LEU A 22 -3.34 -6.76 -0.60
CA LEU A 22 -2.42 -5.90 -1.36
C LEU A 22 -2.85 -5.71 -2.82
N ILE A 23 -3.39 -6.75 -3.45
CA ILE A 23 -3.94 -6.64 -4.82
C ILE A 23 -5.13 -5.68 -4.83
N VAL A 24 -6.05 -5.82 -3.87
CA VAL A 24 -7.21 -4.92 -3.74
C VAL A 24 -6.76 -3.48 -3.48
N ALA A 25 -5.80 -3.27 -2.58
CA ALA A 25 -5.23 -1.95 -2.33
C ALA A 25 -4.59 -1.33 -3.58
N SER A 26 -3.90 -2.15 -4.39
CA SER A 26 -3.29 -1.72 -5.65
C SER A 26 -4.34 -1.22 -6.65
N PHE A 27 -5.47 -1.93 -6.76
CA PHE A 27 -6.60 -1.47 -7.58
C PHE A 27 -7.18 -0.15 -7.08
N GLY A 28 -7.25 0.03 -5.76
CA GLY A 28 -7.64 1.31 -5.14
C GLY A 28 -6.75 2.46 -5.62
N ILE A 29 -5.42 2.30 -5.54
CA ILE A 29 -4.45 3.29 -6.01
C ILE A 29 -4.64 3.57 -7.52
N ILE A 30 -4.76 2.51 -8.34
CA ILE A 30 -4.97 2.66 -9.79
C ILE A 30 -6.24 3.47 -10.07
N ASN A 31 -7.34 3.14 -9.42
CA ASN A 31 -8.62 3.81 -9.65
C ASN A 31 -8.56 5.29 -9.26
N THR A 32 -8.03 5.61 -8.08
CA THR A 32 -7.85 6.99 -7.63
C THR A 32 -6.96 7.79 -8.58
N MET A 33 -5.85 7.21 -9.03
CA MET A 33 -4.97 7.88 -9.99
C MET A 33 -5.63 8.09 -11.35
N ILE A 34 -6.46 7.14 -11.83
CA ILE A 34 -7.21 7.32 -13.08
C ILE A 34 -8.20 8.48 -12.96
N ILE A 35 -8.86 8.65 -11.81
CA ILE A 35 -9.76 9.78 -11.56
C ILE A 35 -8.96 11.10 -11.56
N SER A 36 -7.88 11.17 -10.78
CA SER A 36 -6.95 12.33 -10.74
C SER A 36 -6.47 12.71 -12.15
N LEU A 37 -6.18 11.72 -13.00
CA LEU A 37 -5.78 11.94 -14.39
C LEU A 37 -6.86 12.56 -15.27
N MET A 38 -8.13 12.19 -15.06
CA MET A 38 -9.24 12.76 -15.83
C MET A 38 -9.47 14.22 -15.45
N GLU A 39 -9.46 14.52 -14.15
CA GLU A 39 -9.62 15.88 -13.62
C GLU A 39 -8.48 16.80 -14.06
N ARG A 40 -7.24 16.29 -14.08
CA ARG A 40 -6.03 17.07 -14.40
C ARG A 40 -5.59 16.95 -15.87
N SER A 41 -6.42 16.37 -16.72
CA SER A 41 -6.10 16.13 -18.14
C SER A 41 -5.77 17.42 -18.89
N HIS A 42 -6.50 18.50 -18.61
CA HIS A 42 -6.27 19.83 -19.18
C HIS A 42 -4.92 20.43 -18.72
N GLU A 43 -4.60 20.33 -17.42
CA GLU A 43 -3.31 20.77 -16.87
C GLU A 43 -2.13 20.03 -17.55
N ILE A 44 -2.28 18.72 -17.78
CA ILE A 44 -1.27 17.90 -18.47
C ILE A 44 -1.11 18.34 -19.93
N GLY A 45 -2.20 18.73 -20.58
CA GLY A 45 -2.18 19.32 -21.92
C GLY A 45 -1.37 20.62 -21.98
N ILE A 46 -1.61 21.54 -21.05
CA ILE A 46 -0.86 22.80 -20.93
C ILE A 46 0.62 22.53 -20.61
N MET A 47 0.90 21.64 -19.65
CA MET A 47 2.26 21.21 -19.30
C MET A 47 3.04 20.72 -20.52
N LYS A 48 2.42 19.92 -21.38
CA LYS A 48 3.06 19.44 -22.62
C LYS A 48 3.22 20.53 -23.67
N ALA A 49 2.28 21.48 -23.75
CA ALA A 49 2.36 22.61 -24.68
C ALA A 49 3.53 23.56 -24.36
N ILE A 50 3.86 23.74 -23.08
CA ILE A 50 5.04 24.51 -22.64
C ILE A 50 6.36 23.72 -22.66
N GLY A 51 6.35 22.48 -23.16
CA GLY A 51 7.55 21.68 -23.40
C GLY A 51 7.90 20.64 -22.33
N ILE A 52 7.02 20.34 -21.36
CA ILE A 52 7.28 19.25 -20.40
C ILE A 52 7.30 17.91 -21.12
N SER A 53 8.35 17.12 -20.86
CA SER A 53 8.54 15.83 -21.50
C SER A 53 7.58 14.76 -20.95
N ASN A 54 7.24 13.76 -21.76
CA ASN A 54 6.45 12.60 -21.33
C ASN A 54 7.09 11.83 -20.16
N LYS A 55 8.43 11.90 -20.04
CA LYS A 55 9.16 11.27 -18.93
C LYS A 55 8.91 11.99 -17.61
N ASP A 56 8.80 13.31 -17.63
CA ASP A 56 8.59 14.11 -16.43
C ASP A 56 7.14 14.00 -15.95
N VAL A 57 6.16 13.99 -16.87
CA VAL A 57 4.78 13.64 -16.55
C VAL A 57 4.69 12.24 -15.93
N LYS A 58 5.36 11.24 -16.53
CA LYS A 58 5.40 9.89 -15.96
C LYS A 58 6.00 9.89 -14.55
N ARG A 59 7.10 10.60 -14.33
CA ARG A 59 7.76 10.70 -13.00
C ARG A 59 6.83 11.33 -11.97
N LEU A 60 6.12 12.39 -12.32
CA LEU A 60 5.15 13.04 -11.45
C LEU A 60 4.12 12.04 -10.90
N PHE A 61 3.49 11.27 -11.78
CA PHE A 61 2.51 10.27 -11.37
C PHE A 61 3.12 9.10 -10.59
N ILE A 62 4.35 8.68 -10.90
CA ILE A 62 5.04 7.68 -10.07
C ILE A 62 5.30 8.21 -8.67
N TYR A 63 5.66 9.49 -8.51
CA TYR A 63 5.81 10.09 -7.19
C TYR A 63 4.48 10.19 -6.45
N GLU A 64 3.40 10.55 -7.13
CA GLU A 64 2.04 10.55 -6.56
C GLU A 64 1.67 9.15 -6.04
N ALA A 65 1.93 8.10 -6.82
CA ALA A 65 1.74 6.71 -6.39
C ALA A 65 2.61 6.34 -5.18
N LEU A 66 3.87 6.78 -5.16
CA LEU A 66 4.78 6.54 -4.03
C LEU A 66 4.31 7.25 -2.76
N LEU A 67 3.66 8.41 -2.86
CA LEU A 67 3.07 9.09 -1.70
C LEU A 67 1.93 8.24 -1.11
N PHE A 68 1.05 7.69 -1.93
CA PHE A 68 0.02 6.76 -1.45
C PHE A 68 0.65 5.53 -0.77
N GLY A 69 1.69 4.96 -1.36
CA GLY A 69 2.44 3.85 -0.76
C GLY A 69 3.11 4.21 0.56
N PHE A 70 3.70 5.41 0.64
CA PHE A 70 4.39 5.89 1.84
C PHE A 70 3.42 6.08 3.01
N PHE A 71 2.33 6.82 2.80
CA PHE A 71 1.33 7.04 3.85
C PHE A 71 0.60 5.75 4.20
N GLY A 72 0.25 4.94 3.19
CA GLY A 72 -0.38 3.63 3.40
C GLY A 72 0.50 2.67 4.19
N ALA A 73 1.80 2.61 3.91
CA ALA A 73 2.74 1.78 4.65
C ALA A 73 2.93 2.25 6.10
N ILE A 74 3.09 3.56 6.33
CA ILE A 74 3.20 4.12 7.68
C ILE A 74 1.95 3.82 8.48
N MET A 75 0.77 4.14 7.94
CA MET A 75 -0.49 3.88 8.63
C MET A 75 -0.71 2.38 8.85
N GLY A 76 -0.43 1.54 7.86
CA GLY A 76 -0.56 0.09 7.99
C GLY A 76 0.33 -0.49 9.09
N ILE A 77 1.57 -0.02 9.21
CA ILE A 77 2.49 -0.42 10.28
C ILE A 77 1.99 0.07 11.65
N LEU A 78 1.55 1.33 11.75
CA LEU A 78 1.02 1.89 12.99
C LEU A 78 -0.24 1.15 13.46
N PHE A 79 -1.19 0.89 12.56
CA PHE A 79 -2.39 0.12 12.88
C PHE A 79 -2.06 -1.34 13.19
N GLY A 80 -1.14 -1.96 12.46
CA GLY A 80 -0.71 -3.34 12.72
C GLY A 80 -0.07 -3.50 14.10
N TRP A 81 0.81 -2.58 14.50
CA TRP A 81 1.37 -2.57 15.84
C TRP A 81 0.34 -2.23 16.91
N GLY A 82 -0.48 -1.20 16.70
CA GLY A 82 -1.51 -0.78 17.67
C GLY A 82 -2.53 -1.89 17.94
N LEU A 83 -3.04 -2.53 16.89
CA LEU A 83 -3.95 -3.68 17.03
C LEU A 83 -3.25 -4.88 17.66
N GLY A 84 -1.99 -5.14 17.31
CA GLY A 84 -1.20 -6.20 17.93
C GLY A 84 -1.05 -6.02 19.44
N GLU A 85 -0.79 -4.79 19.88
CA GLU A 85 -0.68 -4.46 21.31
C GLU A 85 -2.01 -4.61 22.05
N ILE A 86 -3.10 -4.14 21.45
CA ILE A 86 -4.45 -4.31 22.02
C ILE A 86 -4.80 -5.80 22.18
N ILE A 87 -4.47 -6.62 21.18
CA ILE A 87 -4.68 -8.08 21.24
C ILE A 87 -3.80 -8.70 22.32
N ASN A 88 -2.53 -8.29 22.44
CA ASN A 88 -1.63 -8.75 23.50
C ASN A 88 -2.22 -8.48 24.89
N ILE A 89 -2.70 -7.26 25.14
CA ILE A 89 -3.33 -6.87 26.41
C ILE A 89 -4.58 -7.72 26.69
N LEU A 90 -5.44 -7.91 25.68
CA LEU A 90 -6.66 -8.68 25.83
C LEU A 90 -6.39 -10.17 26.13
N VAL A 91 -5.42 -10.76 25.42
CA VAL A 91 -5.00 -12.15 25.65
C VAL A 91 -4.38 -12.29 27.04
N ALA A 92 -3.48 -11.39 27.42
CA ALA A 92 -2.86 -11.40 28.75
C ALA A 92 -3.91 -11.32 29.87
N TYR A 93 -4.93 -10.46 29.72
CA TYR A 93 -6.04 -10.36 30.67
C TYR A 93 -6.85 -11.67 30.76
N MET A 94 -7.16 -12.30 29.63
CA MET A 94 -7.87 -13.58 29.62
C MET A 94 -7.06 -14.72 30.25
N MET A 95 -5.75 -14.79 29.99
CA MET A 95 -4.87 -15.82 30.55
C MET A 95 -4.64 -15.64 32.05
N HIS A 96 -4.53 -14.38 32.52
CA HIS A 96 -4.47 -14.08 33.94
C HIS A 96 -5.72 -14.56 34.69
N LYS A 97 -6.91 -14.35 34.11
CA LYS A 97 -8.17 -14.86 34.65
C LYS A 97 -8.27 -16.39 34.65
N ALA A 98 -7.54 -17.06 33.76
CA ALA A 98 -7.43 -18.51 33.68
C ALA A 98 -6.35 -19.10 34.60
N GLY A 99 -5.67 -18.28 35.42
CA GLY A 99 -4.66 -18.73 36.38
C GLY A 99 -3.27 -19.00 35.79
N GLN A 100 -3.01 -18.58 34.54
CA GLN A 100 -1.70 -18.69 33.90
C GLN A 100 -1.00 -17.31 33.92
N THR A 101 0.09 -17.18 34.67
CA THR A 101 0.79 -15.90 34.91
C THR A 101 2.07 -15.71 34.09
N ASP A 102 2.57 -16.75 33.43
CA ASP A 102 3.95 -16.77 32.91
C ASP A 102 4.12 -16.29 31.46
N ILE A 103 3.05 -15.85 30.79
CA ILE A 103 3.10 -15.44 29.38
C ILE A 103 2.80 -13.95 29.27
N LEU A 104 3.81 -13.12 29.52
CA LEU A 104 3.65 -11.66 29.56
C LEU A 104 3.64 -11.01 28.16
N THR A 105 4.12 -11.67 27.10
CA THR A 105 4.15 -11.11 25.73
C THR A 105 4.14 -12.20 24.64
N PRO A 106 2.98 -12.72 24.21
CA PRO A 106 2.92 -13.80 23.21
C PRO A 106 3.36 -13.36 21.80
N PHE A 107 3.28 -12.06 21.46
CA PHE A 107 3.65 -11.56 20.13
C PHE A 107 4.73 -10.47 20.20
N ILE A 108 5.94 -10.81 19.76
CA ILE A 108 7.01 -9.83 19.50
C ILE A 108 7.07 -9.62 17.99
N THR A 109 6.61 -8.46 17.53
CA THR A 109 6.75 -8.07 16.11
C THR A 109 8.18 -7.58 15.87
N PRO A 110 9.02 -8.31 15.11
CA PRO A 110 10.40 -7.90 14.90
C PRO A 110 10.45 -6.60 14.09
N TYR A 111 11.24 -5.61 14.52
CA TYR A 111 11.42 -4.35 13.77
C TYR A 111 11.86 -4.56 12.32
N LYS A 112 12.62 -5.64 12.06
CA LYS A 112 13.03 -6.05 10.70
C LYS A 112 11.83 -6.33 9.78
N PHE A 113 10.74 -6.87 10.32
CA PHE A 113 9.54 -7.16 9.55
C PHE A 113 8.80 -5.87 9.17
N ALA A 114 8.75 -4.88 10.07
CA ALA A 114 8.15 -3.58 9.76
C ALA A 114 8.89 -2.87 8.61
N ILE A 115 10.22 -2.92 8.61
CA ILE A 115 11.04 -2.38 7.52
C ILE A 115 10.73 -3.09 6.20
N LEU A 116 10.64 -4.43 6.21
CA LEU A 116 10.30 -5.21 5.03
C LEU A 116 8.93 -4.81 4.48
N VAL A 117 7.91 -4.72 5.33
CA VAL A 117 6.54 -4.33 4.96
C VAL A 117 6.52 -2.92 4.38
N PHE A 118 7.28 -1.98 4.95
CA PHE A 118 7.36 -0.62 4.46
C PHE A 118 7.88 -0.56 3.00
N PHE A 119 9.02 -1.18 2.74
CA PHE A 119 9.60 -1.22 1.40
C PHE A 119 8.73 -2.01 0.42
N PHE A 120 8.09 -3.08 0.89
CA PHE A 120 7.18 -3.86 0.07
C PHE A 120 5.93 -3.06 -0.32
N GLY A 121 5.36 -2.28 0.61
CA GLY A 121 4.26 -1.36 0.32
C GLY A 121 4.62 -0.31 -0.72
N LEU A 122 5.80 0.31 -0.60
CA LEU A 122 6.32 1.24 -1.60
C LEU A 122 6.52 0.59 -2.97
N PHE A 123 7.03 -0.64 -2.99
CA PHE A 123 7.21 -1.40 -4.22
C PHE A 123 5.87 -1.68 -4.92
N ILE A 124 4.87 -2.14 -4.17
CA ILE A 124 3.53 -2.40 -4.69
C ILE A 124 2.88 -1.11 -5.20
N ALA A 125 2.95 -0.01 -4.43
CA ALA A 125 2.41 1.27 -4.86
C ALA A 125 3.07 1.80 -6.13
N ARG A 126 4.40 1.65 -6.25
CA ARG A 126 5.12 1.97 -7.48
C ARG A 126 4.61 1.16 -8.66
N LEU A 127 4.44 -0.17 -8.50
CA LEU A 127 3.92 -1.04 -9.55
C LEU A 127 2.50 -0.65 -9.97
N ALA A 128 1.62 -0.39 -9.01
CA ALA A 128 0.27 0.09 -9.25
C ALA A 128 0.26 1.41 -10.04
N GLY A 129 1.17 2.33 -9.72
CA GLY A 129 1.32 3.62 -10.39
C GLY A 129 1.87 3.57 -11.81
N VAL A 130 2.48 2.46 -12.26
CA VAL A 130 3.10 2.39 -13.60
C VAL A 130 2.07 2.56 -14.72
N TYR A 131 0.93 1.87 -14.62
CA TYR A 131 -0.12 1.94 -15.61
C TYR A 131 -0.74 3.35 -15.76
N PRO A 132 -1.23 4.00 -14.68
CA PRO A 132 -1.76 5.35 -14.78
C PRO A 132 -0.69 6.36 -15.23
N ALA A 133 0.55 6.26 -14.73
CA ALA A 133 1.63 7.15 -15.15
C ALA A 133 1.95 7.02 -16.67
N TRP A 134 1.89 5.80 -17.20
CA TRP A 134 2.04 5.58 -18.64
C TRP A 134 0.87 6.18 -19.43
N LYS A 135 -0.37 5.96 -18.98
CA LYS A 135 -1.58 6.54 -19.59
C LYS A 135 -1.50 8.08 -19.63
N ALA A 136 -1.13 8.71 -18.50
CA ALA A 136 -0.91 10.16 -18.37
C ALA A 136 0.10 10.72 -19.37
N SER A 137 1.23 10.03 -19.50
CA SER A 137 2.30 10.44 -20.41
C SER A 137 1.88 10.41 -21.88
N ARG A 138 0.82 9.66 -22.23
CA ARG A 138 0.31 9.53 -23.60
C ARG A 138 -0.95 10.34 -23.90
N THR A 139 -1.55 11.00 -22.91
CA THR A 139 -2.68 11.92 -23.13
C THR A 139 -2.25 13.04 -24.08
N SER A 140 -2.91 13.19 -25.22
CA SER A 140 -2.52 14.16 -26.25
C SER A 140 -3.08 15.57 -25.94
N PRO A 141 -2.31 16.65 -26.22
CA PRO A 141 -2.77 18.03 -26.02
C PRO A 141 -3.98 18.40 -26.90
N LEU A 142 -4.10 17.77 -28.06
CA LEU A 142 -5.02 18.16 -29.14
C LEU A 142 -6.49 17.75 -28.90
N GLY A 143 -6.76 16.83 -27.96
CA GLY A 143 -8.13 16.50 -27.57
C GLY A 143 -8.75 17.51 -26.59
N ALA A 144 -7.93 18.21 -25.81
CA ALA A 144 -8.38 19.14 -24.78
C ALA A 144 -8.67 20.56 -25.33
N LEU A 145 -8.01 20.95 -26.43
CA LEU A 145 -8.16 22.28 -27.06
C LEU A 145 -9.21 22.33 -28.18
N ARG A 146 -9.76 21.18 -28.61
CA ARG A 146 -10.72 21.10 -29.72
C ARG A 146 -12.18 21.02 -29.25
N TYR A 147 -12.42 21.16 -27.95
CA TYR A 147 -13.77 21.15 -27.38
C TYR A 147 -14.26 22.54 -26.94
N GLU A 148 -13.54 23.60 -27.33
CA GLU A 148 -14.09 24.95 -27.45
C GLU A 148 -14.01 25.42 -28.90
#